data_AF-A0A920VV90-F1
#
_entry.id   AF-A0A920VV90-F1
#
_cell.length_a   1.000
_cell.length_b   1.000
_cell.length_c   1.000
_cell.angle_alpha   90.00
_cell.angle_beta   90.00
_cell.angle_gamma   90.00
#
_symmetry.space_group_name_H-M   'P 1'
#
loop_
_entity.id
_entity.type
_entity.pdbx_description
1 polymer ?
#
loop_
_entity_poly.entity_id
_entity_poly.type
_entity_poly.pdbx_seq_one_letter_code
_entity_poly.pdbx_strand_id
1 'polypeptide(L)'
;MQEAFDDVIKAREDEVRVRNEAETYANGLVPEARGQAQRMIQDAEAYKAQVVAEAQGEATRFDLLLSEYQKAPEVTRNRLYLDALQNVMSNSTKVMVDVEGGNNILYLPLDKIARQSEESVSVQPSGSSPSSSTSIRELTDRVIEEIRKRNRQ
;
A
#
# COMPACT_ATOMS: atom_id res chain seq x y z
N MET A 1 26.27 -61.87 -4.90
CA MET A 1 27.52 -61.30 -4.36
C MET A 1 27.80 -59.92 -4.95
N GLN A 2 27.73 -59.74 -6.28
CA GLN A 2 27.97 -58.43 -6.94
C GLN A 2 26.96 -57.32 -6.57
N GLU A 3 25.66 -57.65 -6.50
CA GLU A 3 24.57 -56.69 -6.24
C GLU A 3 24.71 -55.93 -4.91
N ALA A 4 25.27 -56.55 -3.87
CA ALA A 4 25.51 -55.91 -2.57
C ALA A 4 26.71 -54.95 -2.57
N PHE A 5 27.69 -55.13 -3.47
CA PHE A 5 28.80 -54.20 -3.61
C PHE A 5 28.39 -52.97 -4.42
N ASP A 6 27.58 -53.17 -5.46
CA ASP A 6 27.04 -52.09 -6.28
C ASP A 6 26.13 -51.16 -5.45
N ASP A 7 25.34 -51.72 -4.53
CA ASP A 7 24.48 -50.95 -3.63
C ASP A 7 25.29 -50.07 -2.66
N VAL A 8 26.41 -50.58 -2.12
CA VAL A 8 27.30 -49.80 -1.24
C VAL A 8 27.99 -48.66 -2.00
N ILE A 9 28.36 -48.86 -3.25
CA ILE A 9 28.96 -47.82 -4.10
C ILE A 9 27.92 -46.73 -4.38
N LYS A 10 26.71 -47.13 -4.78
CA LYS A 10 25.61 -46.21 -5.05
C LYS A 10 25.23 -45.38 -3.82
N ALA A 11 25.13 -46.01 -2.65
CA ALA A 11 24.85 -45.32 -1.39
C ALA A 11 25.94 -44.28 -1.04
N ARG A 12 27.22 -44.58 -1.30
CA ARG A 12 28.33 -43.62 -1.10
C ARG A 12 28.26 -42.44 -2.08
N GLU A 13 27.92 -42.70 -3.33
CA GLU A 13 27.78 -41.63 -4.34
C GLU A 13 26.62 -40.70 -4.00
N ASP A 14 25.48 -41.27 -3.58
CA ASP A 14 24.33 -40.51 -3.10
C ASP A 14 24.66 -39.69 -1.84
N GLU A 15 25.42 -40.25 -0.89
CA GLU A 15 25.88 -39.51 0.29
C GLU A 15 26.74 -38.29 -0.09
N VAL A 16 27.68 -38.48 -1.01
CA VAL A 16 28.55 -37.40 -1.50
C VAL A 16 27.74 -36.34 -2.24
N ARG A 17 26.78 -36.76 -3.09
CA ARG A 17 25.90 -35.85 -3.81
C ARG A 17 25.08 -34.99 -2.84
N VAL A 18 24.41 -35.61 -1.87
CA VAL A 18 23.59 -34.89 -0.88
C VAL A 18 24.44 -33.96 -0.02
N ARG A 19 25.66 -34.36 0.35
CA ARG A 19 26.61 -33.50 1.07
C ARG A 19 27.00 -32.27 0.26
N ASN A 20 27.35 -32.45 -1.02
CA ASN A 20 27.72 -31.34 -1.90
C ASN A 20 26.54 -30.39 -2.17
N GLU A 21 25.33 -30.91 -2.31
CA GLU A 21 24.10 -30.12 -2.44
C GLU A 21 23.85 -29.28 -1.18
N ALA A 22 24.01 -29.87 0.01
CA ALA A 22 23.85 -29.17 1.28
C ALA A 22 24.93 -28.08 1.49
N GLU A 23 26.18 -28.38 1.16
CA GLU A 23 27.28 -27.40 1.21
C GLU A 23 27.05 -26.25 0.23
N THR A 24 26.59 -26.55 -0.99
CA THR A 24 26.25 -25.51 -1.99
C THR A 24 25.11 -24.63 -1.50
N TYR A 25 24.06 -25.23 -0.91
CA TYR A 25 22.95 -24.49 -0.34
C TYR A 25 23.39 -23.60 0.83
N ALA A 26 24.20 -24.13 1.75
CA ALA A 26 24.73 -23.37 2.88
C ALA A 26 25.63 -22.21 2.43
N ASN A 27 26.45 -22.44 1.40
CA ASN A 27 27.32 -21.43 0.80
C ASN A 27 26.54 -20.34 0.05
N GLY A 28 25.34 -20.65 -0.48
CA GLY A 28 24.47 -19.69 -1.17
C GLY A 28 23.57 -18.88 -0.22
N LEU A 29 23.10 -19.48 0.87
CA LEU A 29 22.13 -18.87 1.77
C LEU A 29 22.69 -17.63 2.50
N VAL A 30 23.93 -17.70 2.98
CA VAL A 30 24.55 -16.58 3.74
C VAL A 30 24.76 -15.34 2.86
N PRO A 31 25.32 -15.44 1.64
CA PRO A 31 25.40 -14.31 0.71
C PRO A 31 24.03 -13.74 0.33
N GLU A 32 23.04 -14.59 0.07
CA GLU A 32 21.69 -14.15 -0.29
C GLU A 32 21.05 -13.35 0.85
N ALA A 33 21.08 -13.88 2.08
CA ALA A 33 20.57 -13.19 3.26
C ALA A 33 21.29 -11.85 3.51
N ARG A 34 22.62 -11.80 3.30
CA ARG A 34 23.39 -10.56 3.38
C ARG A 34 22.97 -9.56 2.31
N GLY A 35 22.73 -10.00 1.08
CA GLY A 35 22.23 -9.15 -0.01
C GLY A 35 20.85 -8.58 0.29
N GLN A 36 19.93 -9.39 0.81
CA GLN A 36 18.60 -8.95 1.23
C GLN A 36 18.68 -7.93 2.38
N ALA A 37 19.53 -8.18 3.40
CA ALA A 37 19.75 -7.24 4.49
C ALA A 37 20.31 -5.90 3.99
N GLN A 38 21.30 -5.94 3.09
CA GLN A 38 21.87 -4.74 2.50
C GLN A 38 20.84 -3.96 1.68
N ARG A 39 19.97 -4.65 0.92
CA ARG A 39 18.87 -4.01 0.19
C ARG A 39 17.91 -3.32 1.14
N MET A 40 17.51 -3.98 2.22
CA MET A 40 16.63 -3.39 3.23
C MET A 40 17.20 -2.11 3.85
N ILE A 41 18.52 -2.10 4.14
CA ILE A 41 19.20 -0.91 4.65
C ILE A 41 19.18 0.21 3.60
N GLN A 42 19.50 -0.10 2.34
CA GLN A 42 19.48 0.90 1.26
C GLN A 42 18.08 1.44 0.99
N ASP A 43 17.05 0.59 1.02
CA ASP A 43 15.65 1.01 0.85
C ASP A 43 15.24 1.97 1.98
N ALA A 44 15.66 1.68 3.22
CA ALA A 44 15.41 2.56 4.37
C ALA A 44 16.17 3.89 4.28
N GLU A 45 17.44 3.87 3.85
CA GLU A 45 18.24 5.08 3.60
C GLU A 45 17.64 5.92 2.47
N ALA A 46 17.20 5.29 1.38
CA ALA A 46 16.55 5.94 0.26
C ALA A 46 15.23 6.60 0.69
N TYR A 47 14.40 5.89 1.45
CA TYR A 47 13.16 6.45 1.99
C TYR A 47 13.44 7.66 2.89
N LYS A 48 14.42 7.55 3.80
CA LYS A 48 14.83 8.68 4.64
C LYS A 48 15.29 9.87 3.79
N ALA A 49 16.13 9.64 2.79
CA ALA A 49 16.62 10.68 1.91
C ALA A 49 15.48 11.35 1.12
N GLN A 50 14.53 10.55 0.62
CA GLN A 50 13.33 11.05 -0.06
C GLN A 50 12.51 11.96 0.85
N VAL A 51 12.18 11.53 2.07
CA VAL A 51 11.39 12.32 3.02
C VAL A 51 12.10 13.63 3.37
N VAL A 52 13.42 13.60 3.58
CA VAL A 52 14.19 14.81 3.87
C VAL A 52 14.21 15.76 2.68
N ALA A 53 14.43 15.25 1.47
CA ALA A 53 14.46 16.06 0.25
C ALA A 53 13.08 16.68 -0.05
N GLU A 54 12.00 15.91 0.14
CA GLU A 54 10.63 16.39 -0.01
C GLU A 54 10.33 17.52 0.99
N ALA A 55 10.65 17.30 2.28
CA ALA A 55 10.46 18.33 3.31
C ALA A 55 11.28 19.60 3.03
N GLN A 56 12.53 19.47 2.56
CA GLN A 56 13.36 20.62 2.18
C GLN A 56 12.80 21.36 0.95
N GLY A 57 12.30 20.62 -0.03
CA GLY A 57 11.65 21.18 -1.22
C GLY A 57 10.38 21.94 -0.86
N GLU A 58 9.55 21.37 0.02
CA GLU A 58 8.35 22.02 0.53
C GLU A 58 8.65 23.28 1.32
N ALA A 59 9.66 23.25 2.21
CA ALA A 59 10.10 24.42 2.97
C ALA A 59 10.58 25.54 2.03
N THR A 60 11.41 25.21 1.05
CA THR A 60 11.89 26.16 0.04
C THR A 60 10.73 26.75 -0.76
N ARG A 61 9.76 25.92 -1.18
CA ARG A 61 8.55 26.37 -1.88
C ARG A 61 7.72 27.31 -1.01
N PHE A 62 7.60 27.03 0.29
CA PHE A 62 6.88 27.87 1.23
C PHE A 62 7.56 29.24 1.38
N ASP A 63 8.88 29.29 1.53
CA ASP A 63 9.63 30.55 1.65
C ASP A 63 9.47 31.43 0.39
N LEU A 64 9.56 30.82 -0.79
CA LEU A 64 9.32 31.52 -2.06
C LEU A 64 7.89 32.07 -2.13
N LEU A 65 6.89 31.25 -1.75
CA LEU A 65 5.50 31.66 -1.73
C LEU A 65 5.24 32.79 -0.72
N LEU A 66 5.85 32.72 0.46
CA LEU A 66 5.74 33.76 1.49
C LEU A 66 6.31 35.08 0.98
N SER A 67 7.44 35.04 0.29
CA SER A 67 8.05 36.24 -0.28
C SER A 67 7.15 36.94 -1.31
N GLU A 68 6.42 36.18 -2.13
CA GLU A 68 5.46 36.73 -3.09
C GLU A 68 4.14 37.16 -2.42
N TYR A 69 3.69 36.41 -1.41
CA TYR A 69 2.51 36.78 -0.64
C TYR A 69 2.70 38.13 0.07
N GLN A 70 3.90 38.41 0.60
CA GLN A 70 4.23 39.70 1.20
C GLN A 70 4.16 40.85 0.20
N LYS A 71 4.50 40.62 -1.08
CA LYS A 71 4.41 41.63 -2.14
C LYS A 71 2.98 41.88 -2.59
N ALA A 72 2.17 40.82 -2.71
CA ALA A 72 0.82 40.90 -3.25
C ALA A 72 -0.13 39.88 -2.59
N PRO A 73 -0.71 40.18 -1.41
CA PRO A 73 -1.42 39.19 -0.61
C PRO A 73 -2.77 38.76 -1.22
N GLU A 74 -3.55 39.71 -1.77
CA GLU A 74 -4.90 39.39 -2.27
C GLU A 74 -4.86 38.47 -3.50
N VAL A 75 -4.02 38.78 -4.49
CA VAL A 75 -3.90 37.97 -5.71
C VAL A 75 -3.30 36.60 -5.42
N THR A 76 -2.32 36.51 -4.51
CA THR A 76 -1.67 35.25 -4.15
C THR A 76 -2.63 34.32 -3.42
N ARG A 77 -3.44 34.85 -2.48
CA ARG A 77 -4.48 34.09 -1.80
C ARG A 77 -5.54 33.56 -2.76
N ASN A 78 -6.03 34.42 -3.66
CA ASN A 78 -7.01 34.03 -4.67
C ASN A 78 -6.46 32.94 -5.59
N ARG A 79 -5.19 33.04 -5.99
CA ARG A 79 -4.52 32.00 -6.78
C ARG A 79 -4.43 30.67 -6.04
N LEU A 80 -3.96 30.67 -4.80
CA LEU A 80 -3.89 29.45 -3.99
C LEU A 80 -5.25 28.77 -3.84
N TYR A 81 -6.31 29.55 -3.64
CA TYR A 81 -7.67 29.03 -3.56
C TYR A 81 -8.12 28.38 -4.87
N LEU A 82 -7.92 29.05 -6.00
CA LEU A 82 -8.28 28.52 -7.31
C LEU A 82 -7.47 27.26 -7.66
N ASP A 83 -6.17 27.25 -7.37
CA ASP A 83 -5.30 26.10 -7.60
C ASP A 83 -5.74 24.90 -6.72
N ALA A 84 -6.07 25.14 -5.45
CA ALA A 84 -6.59 24.09 -4.56
C ALA A 84 -7.94 23.56 -5.06
N LEU A 85 -8.86 24.44 -5.46
CA LEU A 85 -10.16 24.06 -5.98
C LEU A 85 -10.04 23.30 -7.30
N GLN A 86 -9.12 23.70 -8.18
CA GLN A 86 -8.80 22.98 -9.42
C GLN A 86 -8.31 21.57 -9.13
N ASN A 87 -7.37 21.40 -8.19
CA ASN A 87 -6.85 20.07 -7.81
C ASN A 87 -7.91 19.17 -7.18
N VAL A 88 -8.80 19.72 -6.34
CA VAL A 88 -9.91 18.96 -5.76
C VAL A 88 -10.91 18.56 -6.83
N MET A 89 -11.27 19.49 -7.72
CA MET A 89 -12.23 19.22 -8.79
C MET A 89 -11.67 18.31 -9.88
N SER A 90 -10.38 18.33 -10.17
CA SER A 90 -9.76 17.41 -11.14
C SER A 90 -9.76 15.96 -10.65
N ASN A 91 -9.62 15.76 -9.34
CA ASN A 91 -9.65 14.44 -8.71
C ASN A 91 -11.07 13.96 -8.38
N SER A 92 -12.10 14.78 -8.61
CA SER A 92 -13.50 14.42 -8.36
C SER A 92 -14.17 13.94 -9.64
N THR A 93 -14.62 12.68 -9.69
CA THR A 93 -15.44 12.17 -10.80
C THR A 93 -16.80 12.85 -10.81
N LYS A 94 -16.98 13.84 -11.69
CA LYS A 94 -18.25 14.54 -11.89
C LYS A 94 -19.03 13.86 -13.02
N VAL A 95 -20.15 13.22 -12.70
CA VAL A 95 -21.07 12.65 -13.69
C VAL A 95 -22.16 13.68 -13.98
N MET A 96 -22.20 14.19 -15.21
CA MET A 96 -23.25 15.08 -15.69
C MET A 96 -24.34 14.23 -16.32
N VAL A 97 -25.58 14.31 -15.83
CA VAL A 97 -26.73 13.65 -16.47
C VAL A 97 -27.45 14.70 -17.30
N ASP A 98 -27.35 14.59 -18.62
CA ASP A 98 -28.12 15.43 -19.53
C ASP A 98 -29.57 14.92 -19.52
N VAL A 99 -30.50 15.78 -19.12
CA VAL A 99 -31.94 15.51 -19.18
C VAL A 99 -32.48 16.49 -20.22
N GLU A 100 -32.99 15.98 -21.34
CA GLU A 100 -33.66 16.77 -22.37
C GLU A 100 -34.77 17.62 -21.74
N GLY A 101 -34.46 18.89 -21.46
CA GLY A 101 -35.30 19.76 -20.63
C GLY A 101 -34.55 20.62 -19.61
N GLY A 102 -33.36 21.12 -19.93
CA GLY A 102 -32.81 22.36 -19.35
C GLY A 102 -32.40 22.39 -17.87
N ASN A 103 -32.52 21.29 -17.13
CA ASN A 103 -32.07 21.20 -15.74
C ASN A 103 -31.01 20.10 -15.60
N ASN A 104 -29.76 20.51 -15.79
CA ASN A 104 -28.60 19.69 -15.52
C ASN A 104 -28.43 19.52 -14.00
N ILE A 105 -28.94 18.42 -13.46
CA ILE A 105 -28.77 18.09 -12.05
C ILE A 105 -27.37 17.50 -11.86
N LEU A 106 -26.53 18.23 -11.14
CA LEU A 106 -25.25 17.74 -10.65
C LEU A 106 -25.49 16.67 -9.58
N TYR A 107 -25.48 15.40 -9.98
CA TYR A 107 -25.53 14.28 -9.06
C TYR A 107 -24.10 13.89 -8.66
N LEU A 108 -23.77 14.06 -7.39
CA LEU A 108 -22.57 13.52 -6.76
C LEU A 108 -22.94 12.18 -6.10
N PRO A 109 -22.74 11.03 -6.77
CA PRO A 109 -22.98 9.73 -6.17
C PRO A 109 -21.91 9.46 -5.10
N LEU A 110 -22.16 9.90 -3.87
CA LEU A 110 -21.29 9.62 -2.71
C LEU A 110 -21.09 8.11 -2.50
N ASP A 111 -22.09 7.31 -2.83
CA ASP A 111 -22.09 5.84 -2.67
C ASP A 111 -21.12 5.12 -3.63
N LYS A 112 -20.86 5.70 -4.82
CA LYS A 112 -19.87 5.14 -5.76
C LYS A 112 -18.44 5.56 -5.42
N ILE A 113 -18.29 6.78 -4.89
CA ILE A 113 -16.99 7.29 -4.44
C ILE A 113 -16.50 6.50 -3.21
N ALA A 114 -17.38 6.22 -2.24
CA ALA A 114 -17.06 5.42 -1.06
C ALA A 114 -16.57 4.00 -1.44
N ARG A 115 -17.24 3.35 -2.40
CA ARG A 115 -16.82 2.03 -2.90
C ARG A 115 -15.51 2.06 -3.68
N GLN A 116 -15.23 3.13 -4.44
CA GLN A 116 -13.96 3.27 -5.16
C GLN A 116 -12.78 3.58 -4.21
N SER A 117 -13.03 4.26 -3.09
CA SER A 117 -12.06 4.37 -1.98
C SER A 117 -11.84 3.05 -1.23
N GLU A 118 -12.83 2.14 -1.20
CA GLU A 118 -12.63 0.79 -0.66
C GLU A 118 -11.85 -0.11 -1.64
N GLU A 119 -12.09 -0.01 -2.95
CA GLU A 119 -11.37 -0.77 -3.97
C GLU A 119 -9.90 -0.36 -4.10
N SER A 120 -9.56 0.92 -3.89
CA SER A 120 -8.17 1.41 -3.92
C SER A 120 -7.35 1.02 -2.67
N VAL A 121 -7.99 0.51 -1.60
CA VAL A 121 -7.33 -0.08 -0.42
C VAL A 121 -7.11 -1.59 -0.58
N SER A 122 -7.56 -2.21 -1.68
CA SER A 122 -7.48 -3.66 -1.91
C SER A 122 -6.25 -4.15 -2.68
N VAL A 123 -5.13 -3.41 -2.64
CA VAL A 123 -3.83 -3.94 -3.07
C VAL A 123 -3.08 -4.54 -1.86
N GLN A 124 -3.24 -5.86 -1.73
CA GLN A 124 -2.41 -6.84 -0.98
C GLN A 124 -2.58 -6.93 0.56
N PRO A 125 -2.81 -8.16 1.06
CA PRO A 125 -1.85 -8.70 2.01
C PRO A 125 -1.46 -10.16 1.69
N SER A 126 -0.24 -10.33 1.23
CA SER A 126 0.54 -11.55 1.46
C SER A 126 1.20 -11.43 2.83
N GLY A 127 0.68 -12.15 3.85
CA GLY A 127 1.32 -12.23 5.17
C GLY A 127 0.39 -12.53 6.34
N SER A 128 0.21 -13.82 6.65
CA SER A 128 -0.06 -14.43 7.96
C SER A 128 -0.73 -13.61 9.09
N SER A 129 -2.03 -13.88 9.36
CA SER A 129 -2.64 -14.13 10.70
C SER A 129 -4.19 -14.13 10.62
N PRO A 130 -4.90 -15.26 10.81
CA PRO A 130 -6.37 -15.31 10.71
C PRO A 130 -7.13 -15.01 12.02
N SER A 131 -6.51 -14.48 13.08
CA SER A 131 -7.18 -14.32 14.38
C SER A 131 -8.03 -13.04 14.53
N SER A 132 -7.70 -11.96 13.82
CA SER A 132 -8.38 -10.66 13.97
C SER A 132 -9.66 -10.53 13.13
N SER A 133 -9.72 -11.17 11.96
CA SER A 133 -10.89 -11.08 11.06
C SER A 133 -12.12 -11.82 11.59
N THR A 134 -11.93 -12.91 12.35
CA THR A 134 -13.02 -13.64 13.03
C THR A 134 -13.63 -12.82 14.17
N SER A 135 -12.80 -12.12 14.94
CA SER A 135 -13.26 -11.29 16.07
C SER A 135 -14.10 -10.10 15.63
N ILE A 136 -13.76 -9.47 14.50
CA ILE A 136 -14.52 -8.33 13.95
C ILE A 136 -15.89 -8.77 13.43
N ARG A 137 -15.98 -9.96 12.81
CA ARG A 137 -17.27 -10.51 12.34
C ARG A 137 -18.20 -10.86 13.50
N GLU A 138 -17.69 -11.49 14.56
CA GLU A 138 -18.49 -11.80 15.76
C GLU A 138 -19.00 -10.55 16.48
N LEU A 139 -18.17 -9.49 16.56
CA LEU A 139 -18.58 -8.20 17.11
C LEU A 139 -19.67 -7.55 16.26
N THR A 140 -19.55 -7.64 14.94
CA THR A 140 -20.54 -7.07 14.00
C THR A 140 -21.87 -7.80 14.11
N ASP A 141 -21.86 -9.12 14.20
CA ASP A 141 -23.07 -9.93 14.37
C ASP A 141 -23.78 -9.64 15.70
N ARG A 142 -23.03 -9.46 16.80
CA ARG A 142 -23.60 -9.06 18.10
C ARG A 142 -24.30 -7.70 18.06
N VAL A 143 -23.68 -6.71 17.42
CA VAL A 143 -24.26 -5.36 17.33
C VAL A 143 -25.54 -5.37 16.48
N ILE A 144 -25.59 -6.18 15.42
CA ILE A 144 -26.77 -6.34 14.58
C ILE A 144 -27.93 -7.00 15.36
N GLU A 145 -27.64 -8.02 16.18
CA GLU A 145 -28.65 -8.62 17.05
C GLU A 145 -29.17 -7.63 18.11
N GLU A 146 -28.29 -6.82 18.68
CA GLU A 146 -28.65 -5.84 19.70
C GLU A 146 -29.53 -4.70 19.14
N ILE A 147 -29.27 -4.26 17.91
CA ILE A 147 -30.12 -3.30 17.20
C ILE A 147 -31.50 -3.91 16.89
N ARG A 148 -31.56 -5.17 16.47
CA ARG A 148 -32.84 -5.87 16.21
C ARG A 148 -33.65 -6.08 17.47
N LYS A 149 -33.00 -6.32 18.62
CA LYS A 149 -33.66 -6.48 19.92
C LYS A 149 -34.24 -5.15 20.41
N ARG A 150 -33.54 -4.05 20.16
CA ARG A 150 -33.98 -2.69 20.54
C ARG A 150 -35.15 -2.18 19.70
N ASN A 151 -35.28 -2.64 18.45
CA ASN A 151 -36.35 -2.23 17.55
C ASN A 151 -37.65 -3.06 17.67
N ARG A 152 -37.73 -3.93 18.69
CA ARG A 152 -38.88 -4.81 18.94
C ARG A 152 -39.49 -4.65 20.35
N GLN A 153 -39.09 -3.62 21.09
CA GLN A 153 -39.79 -3.10 22.27
C GLN A 153 -40.30 -1.69 22.00
#